data_AF-A0A3N9XZE5-F1
#
_entry.id   AF-A0A3N9XZE5-F1
#
_cell.length_a   1.000
_cell.length_b   1.000
_cell.length_c   1.000
_cell.angle_alpha   90.00
_cell.angle_beta   90.00
_cell.angle_gamma   90.00
#
_symmetry.space_group_name_H-M   'P 1'
#
loop_
_entity.id
_entity.type
_entity.pdbx_description
1 polymer ?
#
loop_
_entity_poly.entity_id
_entity_poly.type
_entity_poly.pdbx_seq_one_letter_code
_entity_poly.pdbx_strand_id
1 'polypeptide(L)'
;MTQSDAELVVLAQTGDAAALGALLARHEAGMRAVALSVLGYGPDAEDAVQDAMVVALRRIGEVRDPNAIGPWLRTIVRNNSRMALRGPRAVPVAEPEWFAHPANTP
;
A
#
# COMPACT_ATOMS: atom_id res chain seq x y z
N MET A 1 1.64 26.80 -4.05
CA MET A 1 2.95 26.28 -3.64
C MET A 1 2.73 24.86 -3.15
N THR A 2 3.35 23.86 -3.79
CA THR A 2 3.27 22.46 -3.35
C THR A 2 4.17 22.25 -2.13
N GLN A 3 3.62 21.75 -1.03
CA GLN A 3 4.39 21.41 0.18
C GLN A 3 5.46 20.36 -0.15
N SER A 4 6.65 20.49 0.42
CA SER A 4 7.71 19.49 0.35
C SER A 4 7.33 18.20 1.07
N ASP A 5 8.02 17.10 0.75
CA ASP A 5 7.79 15.82 1.41
C ASP A 5 8.09 15.90 2.92
N ALA A 6 9.14 16.63 3.32
CA ALA A 6 9.49 16.80 4.72
C ALA A 6 8.37 17.53 5.50
N GLU A 7 7.79 18.60 4.93
CA GLU A 7 6.67 19.32 5.54
C GLU A 7 5.43 18.43 5.67
N LEU A 8 5.12 17.65 4.63
CA LEU A 8 3.99 16.71 4.69
C LEU A 8 4.20 15.61 5.72
N VAL A 9 5.44 15.14 5.95
CA VAL A 9 5.72 14.14 6.97
C VAL A 9 5.43 14.72 8.35
N VAL A 10 5.91 15.93 8.64
CA VAL A 10 5.67 16.58 9.93
C VAL A 10 4.17 16.76 10.19
N LEU A 11 3.38 17.16 9.18
CA LEU A 11 1.93 17.26 9.29
C LEU A 11 1.26 15.89 9.46
N ALA A 12 1.68 14.88 8.70
CA ALA A 12 1.14 13.52 8.83
C ALA A 12 1.39 12.94 10.23
N GLN A 13 2.54 13.26 10.85
CA GLN A 13 2.88 12.86 12.21
C GLN A 13 1.98 13.49 13.28
N THR A 14 1.35 14.63 13.01
CA THR A 14 0.36 15.25 13.92
C THR A 14 -1.06 14.73 13.67
N GLY A 15 -1.25 13.78 12.75
CA GLY A 15 -2.55 13.19 12.42
C GLY A 15 -3.24 13.81 11.22
N ASP A 16 -2.56 14.67 10.44
CA ASP A 16 -3.12 15.22 9.20
C ASP A 16 -3.22 14.12 8.11
N ALA A 17 -4.44 13.59 7.94
CA ALA A 17 -4.73 12.56 6.96
C ALA A 17 -4.54 13.03 5.51
N ALA A 18 -4.77 14.32 5.22
CA ALA A 18 -4.59 14.87 3.89
C ALA A 18 -3.10 14.95 3.52
N ALA A 19 -2.26 15.33 4.49
CA ALA A 19 -0.81 15.33 4.31
C ALA A 19 -0.25 13.93 4.05
N LEU A 20 -0.72 12.93 4.82
CA LEU A 20 -0.36 11.54 4.59
C LEU A 20 -0.83 11.05 3.21
N GLY A 21 -2.08 11.33 2.83
CA GLY A 21 -2.61 10.98 1.52
C GLY A 21 -1.79 11.56 0.38
N ALA A 22 -1.37 12.82 0.50
CA ALA A 22 -0.50 13.48 -0.49
C ALA A 22 0.89 12.82 -0.59
N LEU A 23 1.50 12.43 0.54
CA LEU A 23 2.76 11.67 0.53
C LEU A 23 2.60 10.32 -0.16
N LEU A 24 1.60 9.54 0.23
CA LEU A 24 1.39 8.20 -0.31
C LEU A 24 1.13 8.26 -1.82
N ALA A 25 0.31 9.20 -2.29
CA ALA A 25 0.06 9.39 -3.72
C ALA A 25 1.33 9.76 -4.51
N ARG A 26 2.20 10.62 -3.96
CA ARG A 26 3.49 10.97 -4.60
C ARG A 26 4.44 9.79 -4.72
N HIS A 27 4.44 8.90 -3.72
CA HIS A 27 5.37 7.77 -3.66
C HIS A 27 4.77 6.46 -4.18
N GLU A 28 3.48 6.43 -4.54
CA GLU A 28 2.75 5.25 -5.00
C GLU A 28 3.43 4.55 -6.17
N ALA A 29 3.77 5.30 -7.23
CA ALA A 29 4.45 4.74 -8.39
C ALA A 29 5.79 4.07 -8.04
N GLY A 30 6.54 4.65 -7.10
CA GLY A 30 7.80 4.09 -6.62
C GLY A 30 7.60 2.83 -5.76
N MET A 31 6.57 2.82 -4.92
CA MET A 31 6.21 1.63 -4.14
C MET A 31 5.76 0.49 -5.04
N ARG A 32 4.91 0.79 -6.02
CA ARG A 32 4.41 -0.15 -7.02
C ARG A 32 5.54 -0.75 -7.86
N ALA A 33 6.50 0.07 -8.30
CA ALA A 33 7.68 -0.43 -9.01
C ALA A 33 8.49 -1.42 -8.17
N VAL A 34 8.63 -1.18 -6.85
CA VAL A 34 9.30 -2.12 -5.95
C VAL A 34 8.49 -3.42 -5.81
N ALA A 35 7.17 -3.33 -5.59
CA ALA A 35 6.32 -4.51 -5.48
C ALA A 35 6.37 -5.39 -6.75
N LEU A 36 6.22 -4.77 -7.93
CA LEU A 36 6.32 -5.46 -9.22
C LEU A 36 7.69 -6.11 -9.44
N SER A 37 8.77 -5.49 -8.95
CA SER A 37 10.12 -6.09 -9.05
C SER A 37 10.31 -7.34 -8.21
N VAL A 38 9.46 -7.56 -7.21
CA VAL A 38 9.53 -8.71 -6.28
C VAL A 38 8.48 -9.77 -6.62
N LEU A 39 7.27 -9.36 -6.96
CA LEU A 39 6.10 -10.25 -7.14
C LEU A 39 5.73 -10.49 -8.60
N GLY A 40 6.24 -9.66 -9.53
CA GLY A 40 5.79 -9.65 -10.91
C GLY A 40 4.43 -8.95 -11.08
N TYR A 41 3.88 -9.01 -12.30
CA TYR A 41 2.56 -8.45 -12.60
C TYR A 41 1.46 -9.35 -12.03
N GLY A 42 0.56 -8.78 -11.23
CA GLY A 42 -0.58 -9.48 -10.66
C GLY A 42 -1.20 -8.73 -9.47
N PRO A 43 -2.32 -9.24 -8.92
CA PRO A 43 -3.01 -8.63 -7.79
C PRO A 43 -2.12 -8.54 -6.54
N ASP A 44 -1.27 -9.54 -6.29
CA ASP A 44 -0.36 -9.58 -5.13
C ASP A 44 0.53 -8.33 -5.03
N ALA A 45 0.91 -7.73 -6.16
CA ALA A 45 1.73 -6.52 -6.17
C ALA A 45 0.95 -5.29 -5.69
N GLU A 46 -0.31 -5.16 -6.10
CA GLU A 46 -1.18 -4.07 -5.64
C GLU A 46 -1.54 -4.24 -4.15
N ASP A 47 -1.86 -5.47 -3.75
CA ASP A 47 -2.16 -5.80 -2.34
C ASP A 47 -0.97 -5.47 -1.43
N ALA A 48 0.25 -5.81 -1.86
CA ALA A 48 1.47 -5.49 -1.10
C ALA A 48 1.69 -3.96 -0.96
N VAL A 49 1.33 -3.17 -1.96
CA VAL A 49 1.37 -1.70 -1.89
C VAL A 49 0.32 -1.17 -0.92
N GLN A 50 -0.90 -1.68 -0.98
CA GLN A 50 -1.97 -1.28 -0.06
C GLN A 50 -1.63 -1.62 1.39
N ASP A 51 -1.15 -2.83 1.66
CA ASP A 51 -0.67 -3.22 2.98
C ASP A 51 0.47 -2.31 3.45
N ALA A 52 1.35 -1.88 2.52
CA ALA A 52 2.44 -0.97 2.85
C ALA A 52 1.92 0.43 3.23
N MET A 53 0.87 0.91 2.55
CA MET A 53 0.20 2.16 2.91
C MET A 53 -0.46 2.08 4.30
N VAL A 54 -1.09 0.95 4.64
CA VAL A 54 -1.64 0.73 5.99
C VAL A 54 -0.55 0.73 7.07
N VAL A 55 0.58 0.08 6.79
CA VAL A 55 1.75 0.13 7.70
C VAL A 55 2.28 1.55 7.81
N ALA A 56 2.36 2.30 6.71
CA ALA A 56 2.80 3.67 6.71
C ALA A 56 1.90 4.57 7.56
N LEU A 57 0.58 4.45 7.42
CA LEU A 57 -0.41 5.14 8.27
C LEU A 57 -0.17 4.91 9.76
N ARG A 58 0.12 3.66 10.16
CA ARG A 58 0.35 3.30 11.57
C ARG A 58 1.70 3.75 12.11
N ARG A 59 2.71 3.89 11.24
CA ARG A 59 4.12 4.05 11.63
C ARG A 59 4.76 5.35 11.19
N ILE A 60 4.02 6.26 10.55
CA ILE A 60 4.55 7.56 10.09
C ILE A 60 5.16 8.39 11.24
N GLY A 61 4.62 8.24 12.47
CA GLY A 61 5.18 8.80 13.71
C GLY A 61 6.58 8.31 14.07
N GLU A 62 7.02 7.17 13.53
CA GLU A 62 8.35 6.61 13.78
C GLU A 62 9.42 7.16 12.82
N VAL A 63 9.03 7.94 11.80
CA VAL A 63 9.97 8.52 10.83
C VAL A 63 10.82 9.59 11.50
N ARG A 64 12.11 9.27 11.71
CA ARG A 64 13.06 10.17 12.39
C ARG A 64 13.60 11.29 11.50
N ASP A 65 13.80 11.00 10.22
CA ASP A 65 14.22 11.98 9.22
C ASP A 65 13.10 12.14 8.18
N PRO A 66 12.38 13.28 8.18
CA PRO A 66 11.34 13.57 7.21
C PRO A 66 11.81 13.51 5.74
N ASN A 67 13.09 13.77 5.47
CA ASN A 67 13.65 13.70 4.12
C ASN A 67 13.84 12.26 3.62
N ALA A 68 13.80 11.27 4.53
CA ALA A 68 13.99 9.87 4.23
C ALA A 68 12.68 9.11 3.96
N ILE A 69 11.55 9.80 3.78
CA ILE A 69 10.23 9.16 3.60
C ILE A 69 10.19 8.22 2.40
N GLY A 70 10.76 8.60 1.25
CA GLY A 70 10.80 7.76 0.05
C GLY A 70 11.54 6.43 0.27
N PRO A 71 12.80 6.42 0.74
CA PRO A 71 13.50 5.20 1.15
C PRO A 71 12.75 4.36 2.21
N TRP A 72 12.12 5.02 3.18
CA TRP A 72 11.37 4.34 4.25
C TRP A 72 10.14 3.60 3.69
N LEU A 73 9.33 4.25 2.85
CA LEU A 73 8.18 3.63 2.17
C LEU A 73 8.62 2.45 1.29
N ARG A 74 9.71 2.63 0.53
CA ARG A 74 10.30 1.54 -0.28
C ARG A 74 10.77 0.34 0.55
N THR A 75 11.14 0.56 1.80
CA THR A 75 11.52 -0.52 2.73
C THR A 75 10.30 -1.29 3.21
N ILE A 76 9.23 -0.58 3.55
CA ILE A 76 7.96 -1.20 3.97
C ILE A 76 7.42 -2.10 2.85
N VAL A 77 7.24 -1.55 1.64
CA VAL A 77 6.68 -2.33 0.52
C VAL A 77 7.55 -3.54 0.18
N ARG A 78 8.87 -3.41 0.20
CA ARG A 78 9.79 -4.53 -0.03
C ARG A 78 9.62 -5.64 1.00
N ASN A 79 9.39 -5.29 2.27
CA ASN A 79 9.16 -6.27 3.33
C ASN A 79 7.81 -6.97 3.15
N ASN A 80 6.76 -6.21 2.82
CA ASN A 80 5.44 -6.77 2.55
C ASN A 80 5.45 -7.69 1.32
N SER A 81 6.10 -7.29 0.23
CA SER A 81 6.24 -8.15 -0.95
C SER A 81 7.00 -9.45 -0.66
N ARG A 82 8.03 -9.40 0.18
CA ARG A 82 8.75 -10.61 0.63
C ARG A 82 7.90 -11.50 1.54
N MET A 83 7.04 -10.90 2.35
CA MET A 83 6.10 -11.64 3.20
C MET A 83 5.05 -12.34 2.33
N ALA A 84 4.51 -11.67 1.32
CA ALA A 84 3.56 -12.26 0.37
C ALA A 84 4.15 -13.49 -0.35
N LEU A 85 5.44 -13.44 -0.76
CA LEU A 85 6.15 -14.60 -1.33
C LEU A 85 6.26 -15.81 -0.37
N ARG A 86 6.22 -15.57 0.94
CA ARG A 86 6.34 -16.61 1.97
C ARG A 86 4.99 -17.16 2.43
N GLY A 87 3.90 -16.45 2.15
CA GLY A 87 2.56 -16.83 2.55
C GLY A 87 2.03 -17.99 1.70
N PRO A 88 1.10 -18.81 2.23
CA PRO A 88 0.32 -19.72 1.39
C PRO A 88 -0.40 -18.90 0.32
N ARG A 89 -0.23 -19.29 -0.94
CA ARG A 89 -0.88 -18.64 -2.09
C ARG A 89 -2.37 -18.52 -1.81
N ALA A 90 -2.92 -17.30 -1.84
CA ALA A 90 -4.34 -17.08 -1.65
C ALA A 90 -5.11 -18.00 -2.60
N VAL A 91 -5.91 -18.89 -2.02
CA VAL A 91 -6.79 -19.75 -2.80
C VAL A 91 -7.85 -18.82 -3.39
N PRO A 92 -8.10 -18.85 -4.72
CA PRO A 92 -9.16 -18.05 -5.30
C PRO A 92 -10.46 -18.34 -4.55
N VAL A 93 -11.08 -17.31 -3.98
CA VAL A 93 -12.42 -17.42 -3.42
C VAL A 93 -13.34 -17.67 -4.61
N ALA A 94 -13.76 -18.92 -4.81
CA ALA A 94 -14.78 -19.23 -5.80
C ALA A 94 -16.02 -18.40 -5.47
N GLU A 95 -16.62 -17.77 -6.49
CA GLU A 95 -17.90 -17.07 -6.31
C GLU A 95 -18.89 -18.06 -5.66
N PRO A 96 -19.49 -17.71 -4.51
CA PRO A 96 -20.47 -18.57 -3.88
C PRO A 96 -21.60 -18.85 -4.86
N GLU A 97 -21.95 -20.12 -5.01
CA GLU A 97 -23.09 -20.60 -5.81
C GLU A 97 -24.43 -19.89 -5.48
N TRP A 98 -24.53 -19.25 -4.31
CA TRP A 98 -25.64 -18.38 -3.90
C TRP A 98 -25.77 -17.08 -4.72
N PHE A 99 -24.69 -16.58 -5.35
CA PHE A 99 -24.75 -15.41 -6.24
C PHE A 99 -25.28 -15.73 -7.65
N ALA A 100 -25.58 -17.00 -7.95
CA ALA A 100 -26.35 -17.35 -9.13
C ALA A 100 -27.75 -16.74 -9.01
N HIS A 101 -27.97 -15.64 -9.74
CA HIS A 101 -29.27 -14.99 -9.83
C HIS A 101 -30.27 -16.03 -10.33
N PRO A 102 -31.36 -16.35 -9.60
CA PRO A 102 -32.39 -17.21 -10.13
C PRO A 102 -32.94 -16.52 -11.38
N ALA A 103 -32.61 -17.09 -12.53
CA ALA A 103 -33.14 -16.67 -13.82
C ALA A 103 -34.68 -16.66 -13.72
N ASN A 104 -35.26 -15.56 -14.18
CA ASN A 104 -36.68 -15.35 -14.46
C ASN A 104 -37.55 -16.61 -14.35
N THR A 105 -38.48 -16.60 -13.39
CA THR A 105 -39.77 -17.29 -13.48
C THR A 105 -40.71 -16.51 -12.55
N PRO A 106 -41.97 -16.20 -12.93
CA PRO A 106 -42.77 -16.77 -14.01
C PRO A 106 -42.90 -15.93 -15.28
#